data_AF-A0A522UL41-F1
#
_entry.id   AF-A0A522UL41-F1
#
_cell.length_a   1.000
_cell.length_b   1.000
_cell.length_c   1.000
_cell.angle_alpha   90.00
_cell.angle_beta   90.00
_cell.angle_gamma   90.00
#
_symmetry.space_group_name_H-M   'P 1'
#
loop_
_entity.id
_entity.type
_entity.pdbx_description
1 polymer ?
#
loop_
_entity_poly.entity_id
_entity_poly.type
_entity_poly.pdbx_seq_one_letter_code
_entity_poly.pdbx_strand_id
1 'polypeptide(L)'
;MNPRTTVILLLVALGLGAWIVGVERKGETTKQREEAARKALKIEQGQVTGFTFVAGTNPVVTCAKQNDKWRITAPVAARADAAAVDRLLSGLAEMKRGEIISAQDRTQRNAQLADYGLEPARCALALELGGRKQTVLFGRTAPVGDALYVKDNAHADIVATDAAVTNSFPTNAVALRDRALFSGSAFDVKRLDLRGGGRLVQLAKNDKGDWQIQQPLLARADRPAVQGVLDALFDWKVDQFARDGVADFTAYGLDENATKITVNAGDKISEQVLLIGKPAGINAALVYAATPPEKSVYAVSTVTLAKVSIKLNELRDRRLLTFSSYDVAGLKLQQGEKTLELKKAANGNWSIVQPRPSKADSQRVQDFLTQITGVKIEDFLDQATANPVALGLAEPAWRVTLLKAGTESVGGGMQKAVAPGEKEQTILVSGLTRTGGHVAVRLEHEATPYEIPGAAITNLTVDPLAFRGREILNLYSGDVLKLALAHEGVTQVVERATVTNDFAVVAPVKGIADKEQIHAVLNAFCNLQAQRLVAEDAKDLVPFGLAQPEFSLTLGVKGDASLSKTVVIGAVVAGGHYAMVRGQDLVFVLDAEAAMLLTKGWLKPVPMPAATNEAVRATTTTNAAGTGAGR
;
A
#
# COMPACT_ATOMS: atom_id res chain seq x y z
N MET A 1 65.79 -28.06 2.90
CA MET A 1 65.44 -26.82 2.18
C MET A 1 66.07 -25.65 2.89
N ASN A 2 66.93 -24.88 2.21
CA ASN A 2 67.55 -23.70 2.83
C ASN A 2 66.52 -22.55 2.90
N PRO A 3 66.20 -22.04 4.09
CA PRO A 3 65.15 -21.02 4.26
C PRO A 3 65.49 -19.72 3.51
N ARG A 4 66.78 -19.39 3.39
CA ARG A 4 67.27 -18.22 2.63
C ARG A 4 66.97 -18.31 1.13
N THR A 5 67.18 -19.48 0.54
CA THR A 5 66.91 -19.72 -0.89
C THR A 5 65.40 -19.68 -1.18
N THR A 6 64.59 -20.15 -0.22
CA THR A 6 63.13 -20.15 -0.31
C THR A 6 62.55 -18.74 -0.27
N VAL A 7 63.10 -17.86 0.59
CA VAL A 7 62.71 -16.44 0.67
C VAL A 7 63.09 -15.67 -0.58
N ILE A 8 64.28 -15.91 -1.14
CA ILE A 8 64.71 -15.26 -2.40
C ILE A 8 63.81 -15.67 -3.55
N LEU A 9 63.48 -16.97 -3.67
CA LEU A 9 62.56 -17.47 -4.69
C LEU A 9 61.15 -16.88 -4.54
N LEU A 10 60.66 -16.72 -3.30
CA LEU A 10 59.37 -16.09 -3.03
C LEU A 10 59.35 -14.61 -3.46
N LEU A 11 60.42 -13.86 -3.17
CA LEU A 11 60.54 -12.46 -3.59
C LEU A 11 60.63 -12.31 -5.11
N VAL A 12 61.36 -13.20 -5.79
CA VAL A 12 61.41 -13.23 -7.25
C VAL A 12 60.05 -13.61 -7.85
N ALA A 13 59.35 -14.57 -7.26
CA ALA A 13 58.01 -14.96 -7.69
C ALA A 13 56.99 -13.83 -7.49
N LEU A 14 57.06 -13.10 -6.37
CA LEU A 14 56.22 -11.92 -6.13
C LEU A 14 56.56 -10.76 -7.07
N GLY A 15 57.85 -10.55 -7.36
CA GLY A 15 58.32 -9.55 -8.33
C GLY A 15 57.84 -9.85 -9.75
N LEU A 16 57.97 -11.12 -10.19
CA LEU A 16 57.43 -11.59 -11.47
C LEU A 16 55.90 -11.51 -11.50
N GLY A 17 55.23 -11.87 -10.40
CA GLY A 17 53.78 -11.76 -10.29
C GLY A 17 53.29 -10.30 -10.38
N ALA A 18 53.95 -9.37 -9.71
CA ALA A 18 53.65 -7.95 -9.80
C ALA A 18 53.93 -7.37 -11.20
N TRP A 19 54.99 -7.84 -11.86
CA TRP A 19 55.33 -7.44 -13.22
C TRP A 19 54.33 -7.98 -14.25
N ILE A 20 53.95 -9.26 -14.15
CA ILE A 20 52.92 -9.88 -15.00
C ILE A 20 51.59 -9.17 -14.81
N VAL A 21 51.11 -8.97 -13.57
CA VAL A 21 49.86 -8.25 -13.31
C VAL A 21 49.91 -6.80 -13.80
N GLY A 22 51.06 -6.13 -13.70
CA GLY A 22 51.25 -4.76 -14.18
C GLY A 22 51.28 -4.62 -15.71
N VAL A 23 51.84 -5.61 -16.42
CA VAL A 23 51.91 -5.65 -17.88
C VAL A 23 50.59 -6.18 -18.49
N GLU A 24 49.96 -7.16 -17.86
CA GLU A 24 48.71 -7.80 -18.30
C GLU A 24 47.48 -6.92 -18.00
N ARG A 25 47.54 -6.04 -16.99
CA ARG A 25 46.54 -4.97 -16.80
C ARG A 25 46.69 -3.79 -17.76
N LYS A 26 47.86 -3.61 -18.39
CA LYS A 26 48.13 -2.50 -19.33
C LYS A 26 48.19 -2.90 -20.80
N GLY A 27 48.40 -4.18 -21.11
CA GLY A 27 48.44 -4.72 -22.46
C GLY A 27 47.17 -5.49 -22.80
N GLU A 28 46.60 -5.21 -23.98
CA GLU A 28 45.48 -5.99 -24.53
C GLU A 28 45.84 -7.49 -24.52
N THR A 29 44.99 -8.30 -23.89
CA THR A 29 45.16 -9.77 -23.80
C THR A 29 45.20 -10.41 -25.20
N THR A 30 45.83 -11.58 -25.36
CA THR A 30 45.92 -12.29 -26.65
C THR A 30 44.56 -12.47 -27.32
N LYS A 31 43.51 -12.75 -26.54
CA LYS A 31 42.13 -12.83 -27.02
C LYS A 31 41.58 -11.49 -27.52
N GLN A 32 41.82 -10.39 -26.80
CA GLN A 32 41.42 -9.04 -27.23
C GLN A 32 42.14 -8.63 -28.52
N ARG A 33 43.41 -9.03 -28.70
CA ARG A 33 44.16 -8.78 -29.95
C ARG A 33 43.60 -9.59 -31.12
N GLU A 34 43.25 -10.85 -30.92
CA GLU A 34 42.60 -11.68 -31.93
C GLU A 34 41.21 -11.16 -32.30
N GLU A 35 40.42 -10.72 -31.32
CA GLU A 35 39.10 -10.12 -31.54
C GLU A 35 39.21 -8.75 -32.23
N ALA A 36 40.16 -7.91 -31.83
CA ALA A 36 40.43 -6.63 -32.50
C ALA A 36 40.93 -6.84 -33.94
N ALA A 37 41.74 -7.86 -34.20
CA ALA A 37 42.19 -8.22 -35.54
C ALA A 37 41.05 -8.72 -36.44
N ARG A 38 39.92 -9.15 -35.88
CA ARG A 38 38.71 -9.54 -36.64
C ARG A 38 37.79 -8.37 -36.96
N LYS A 39 38.06 -7.16 -36.48
CA LYS A 39 37.25 -5.96 -36.75
C LYS A 39 37.68 -5.28 -38.04
N ALA A 40 36.70 -4.78 -38.79
CA ALA A 40 36.93 -4.04 -40.04
C ALA A 40 37.53 -2.64 -39.78
N LEU A 41 37.20 -2.04 -38.63
CA LEU A 41 37.63 -0.70 -38.24
C LEU A 41 38.12 -0.73 -36.78
N LYS A 42 39.20 0.00 -36.51
CA LYS A 42 39.66 0.27 -35.15
C LYS A 42 39.05 1.59 -34.66
N ILE A 43 37.94 1.51 -33.93
CA ILE A 43 37.24 2.67 -33.35
C ILE A 43 37.27 2.55 -31.83
N GLU A 44 37.85 3.55 -31.17
CA GLU A 44 37.84 3.68 -29.72
C GLU A 44 36.64 4.54 -29.30
N GLN A 45 35.47 3.90 -29.11
CA GLN A 45 34.20 4.59 -28.87
C GLN A 45 34.27 5.63 -27.74
N GLY A 46 34.96 5.31 -26.64
CA GLY A 46 35.10 6.21 -25.49
C GLY A 46 35.87 7.51 -25.79
N GLN A 47 36.61 7.56 -26.91
CA GLN A 47 37.29 8.78 -27.37
C GLN A 47 36.45 9.62 -28.34
N VAL A 48 35.30 9.12 -28.81
CA VAL A 48 34.48 9.83 -29.80
C VAL A 48 33.82 11.03 -29.13
N THR A 49 34.21 12.23 -29.54
CA THR A 49 33.66 13.51 -29.05
C THR A 49 32.67 14.12 -30.03
N GLY A 50 32.67 13.68 -31.28
CA GLY A 50 31.83 14.22 -32.35
C GLY A 50 31.81 13.31 -33.56
N PHE A 51 30.79 13.48 -34.40
CA PHE A 51 30.78 12.87 -35.73
C PHE A 51 30.03 13.74 -36.75
N THR A 52 30.41 13.60 -38.01
CA THR A 52 29.68 14.15 -39.16
C THR A 52 29.32 13.02 -40.11
N PHE A 53 28.04 12.87 -40.39
CA PHE A 53 27.49 11.87 -41.28
C PHE A 53 26.95 12.52 -42.56
N VAL A 54 27.36 11.96 -43.70
CA VAL A 54 26.96 12.39 -45.05
C VAL A 54 26.46 11.15 -45.78
N ALA A 55 25.26 11.22 -46.36
CA ALA A 55 24.68 10.12 -47.13
C ALA A 55 24.03 10.66 -48.41
N GLY A 56 24.64 10.40 -49.56
CA GLY A 56 24.18 10.90 -50.86
C GLY A 56 23.91 12.41 -50.85
N THR A 57 22.70 12.81 -51.24
CA THR A 57 22.24 14.20 -51.29
C THR A 57 21.51 14.65 -50.01
N ASN A 58 21.45 13.80 -48.98
CA ASN A 58 20.79 14.18 -47.72
C ASN A 58 21.58 15.30 -47.01
N PRO A 59 20.89 16.17 -46.25
CA PRO A 59 21.58 17.16 -45.43
C PRO A 59 22.60 16.52 -44.49
N VAL A 60 23.78 17.15 -44.40
CA VAL A 60 24.85 16.73 -43.51
C VAL A 60 24.37 16.78 -42.06
N VAL A 61 24.56 15.68 -41.34
CA VAL A 61 24.21 15.60 -39.91
C VAL A 61 25.50 15.65 -39.09
N THR A 62 25.62 16.64 -38.22
CA THR A 62 26.76 16.77 -37.32
C THR A 62 26.27 16.68 -35.88
N CYS A 63 26.93 15.82 -35.11
CA CYS A 63 26.71 15.66 -33.68
C CYS A 63 28.01 15.90 -32.92
N ALA A 64 27.91 16.53 -31.76
CA ALA A 64 29.04 16.77 -30.87
C ALA A 64 28.62 16.57 -29.41
N LYS A 65 29.55 16.09 -28.59
CA LYS A 65 29.38 15.96 -27.15
C LYS A 65 29.64 17.33 -26.50
N GLN A 66 28.63 17.88 -25.84
CA GLN A 66 28.69 19.15 -25.12
C GLN A 66 28.24 18.92 -23.68
N ASN A 67 29.08 19.25 -22.69
CA ASN A 67 28.82 18.97 -21.27
C ASN A 67 28.40 17.50 -21.03
N ASP A 68 29.16 16.58 -21.62
CA ASP A 68 28.90 15.13 -21.60
C ASP A 68 27.57 14.65 -22.20
N LYS A 69 26.83 15.52 -22.91
CA LYS A 69 25.58 15.16 -23.60
C LYS A 69 25.73 15.30 -25.11
N TRP A 70 25.19 14.34 -25.85
CA TRP A 70 25.16 14.40 -27.32
C TRP A 70 24.19 15.49 -27.78
N ARG A 71 24.65 16.34 -28.70
CA ARG A 71 23.83 17.36 -29.36
C ARG A 71 24.03 17.31 -30.86
N ILE A 72 22.94 17.52 -31.60
CA ILE A 72 22.98 17.80 -33.02
C ILE A 72 23.33 19.28 -33.18
N THR A 73 24.36 19.58 -33.98
CA THR A 73 24.81 20.95 -34.28
C THR A 73 24.42 21.38 -35.70
N ALA A 74 24.27 20.43 -36.62
CA ALA A 74 23.77 20.65 -37.97
C ALA A 74 22.88 19.48 -38.44
N PRO A 75 21.80 19.74 -39.21
CA PRO A 75 21.37 21.05 -39.72
C PRO A 75 20.59 21.88 -38.69
N VAL A 76 20.23 21.30 -37.55
CA VAL A 76 19.45 21.96 -36.48
C VAL A 76 20.16 21.77 -35.15
N ALA A 77 20.22 22.83 -34.35
CA ALA A 77 20.71 22.77 -32.97
C ALA A 77 19.67 22.09 -32.06
N ALA A 78 19.89 20.83 -31.70
CA ALA A 78 18.95 20.03 -30.89
C ALA A 78 19.66 19.05 -29.95
N ARG A 79 18.94 18.52 -28.96
CA ARG A 79 19.39 17.35 -28.19
C ARG A 79 19.42 16.11 -29.09
N ALA A 80 20.47 15.32 -28.96
CA ALA A 80 20.56 14.03 -29.63
C ALA A 80 20.23 12.90 -28.65
N ASP A 81 19.55 11.87 -29.16
CA ASP A 81 19.30 10.63 -28.44
C ASP A 81 20.63 9.87 -28.28
N ALA A 82 21.12 9.81 -27.04
CA ALA A 82 22.38 9.14 -26.73
C ALA A 82 22.34 7.65 -27.10
N ALA A 83 21.21 6.96 -26.90
CA ALA A 83 21.09 5.54 -27.26
C ALA A 83 21.07 5.34 -28.77
N ALA A 84 20.54 6.30 -29.54
CA ALA A 84 20.65 6.26 -31.01
C ALA A 84 22.09 6.46 -31.48
N VAL A 85 22.81 7.42 -30.88
CA VAL A 85 24.24 7.64 -31.18
C VAL A 85 25.09 6.44 -30.79
N ASP A 86 24.88 5.87 -29.61
CA ASP A 86 25.63 4.73 -29.11
C ASP A 86 25.40 3.48 -29.96
N ARG A 87 24.18 3.28 -30.48
CA ARG A 87 23.87 2.21 -31.46
C ARG A 87 24.63 2.40 -32.77
N LEU A 88 24.73 3.63 -33.27
CA LEU A 88 25.53 3.94 -34.45
C LEU A 88 27.02 3.63 -34.20
N LEU A 89 27.60 4.14 -33.11
CA LEU A 89 29.00 3.93 -32.77
C LEU A 89 29.35 2.46 -32.47
N SER A 90 28.41 1.73 -31.84
CA SER A 90 28.54 0.30 -31.60
C SER A 90 28.50 -0.51 -32.87
N GLY A 91 27.53 -0.24 -33.76
CA GLY A 91 27.44 -0.91 -35.05
C GLY A 91 28.72 -0.77 -35.87
N LEU A 92 29.36 0.40 -35.83
CA LEU A 92 30.64 0.66 -36.52
C LEU A 92 31.83 -0.08 -35.89
N ALA A 93 31.91 -0.09 -34.56
CA ALA A 93 33.02 -0.73 -33.85
C ALA A 93 32.93 -2.27 -33.84
N GLU A 94 31.76 -2.84 -34.13
CA GLU A 94 31.51 -4.29 -34.17
C GLU A 94 31.58 -4.86 -35.59
N MET A 95 31.80 -4.03 -36.60
CA MET A 95 31.93 -4.47 -37.98
C MET A 95 33.01 -5.55 -38.13
N LYS A 96 32.63 -6.70 -38.70
CA LYS A 96 33.55 -7.81 -38.93
C LYS A 96 34.37 -7.58 -40.19
N ARG A 97 35.66 -7.86 -40.12
CA ARG A 97 36.56 -7.83 -41.26
C ARG A 97 36.31 -9.05 -42.15
N GLY A 98 35.79 -8.83 -43.35
CA GLY A 98 35.74 -9.84 -44.40
C GLY A 98 36.96 -9.75 -45.31
N GLU A 99 36.75 -9.87 -46.61
CA GLU A 99 37.82 -9.79 -47.61
C GLU A 99 38.49 -8.41 -47.59
N ILE A 100 39.83 -8.41 -47.61
CA ILE A 100 40.64 -7.21 -47.75
C ILE A 100 41.06 -7.11 -49.21
N ILE A 101 40.74 -5.99 -49.83
CA ILE A 101 41.14 -5.66 -51.19
C ILE A 101 42.24 -4.59 -51.07
N SER A 102 43.49 -5.02 -51.22
CA SER A 102 44.64 -4.13 -51.07
C SER A 102 44.81 -3.19 -52.26
N ALA A 103 45.63 -2.16 -52.11
CA ALA A 103 45.99 -1.29 -53.24
C ALA A 103 46.66 -2.06 -54.41
N GLN A 104 47.42 -3.12 -54.09
CA GLN A 104 48.06 -3.97 -55.09
C GLN A 104 47.02 -4.81 -55.86
N ASP A 105 46.04 -5.40 -55.16
CA ASP A 105 44.95 -6.16 -55.78
C ASP A 105 44.15 -5.29 -56.76
N ARG A 106 43.86 -4.03 -56.37
CA ARG A 106 43.17 -3.07 -57.24
C ARG A 106 43.97 -2.73 -58.48
N THR A 107 45.28 -2.54 -58.34
CA THR A 107 46.17 -2.22 -59.46
C THR A 107 46.25 -3.39 -60.45
N GLN A 108 46.38 -4.63 -59.95
CA GLN A 108 46.41 -5.84 -60.80
C GLN A 108 45.08 -6.05 -61.55
N ARG A 109 43.96 -5.72 -60.91
CA ARG A 109 42.61 -5.84 -61.48
C ARG A 109 42.19 -4.63 -62.33
N ASN A 110 43.06 -3.62 -62.49
CA ASN A 110 42.74 -2.33 -63.10
C ASN A 110 41.44 -1.71 -62.55
N ALA A 111 41.21 -1.85 -61.24
CA ALA A 111 40.00 -1.41 -60.55
C ALA A 111 40.23 -0.11 -59.76
N GLN A 112 39.32 0.84 -59.88
CA GLN A 112 39.36 2.15 -59.22
C GLN A 112 38.43 2.21 -58.00
N LEU A 113 38.54 3.25 -57.15
CA LEU A 113 37.65 3.43 -56.00
C LEU A 113 36.17 3.62 -56.42
N ALA A 114 35.95 4.20 -57.60
CA ALA A 114 34.63 4.32 -58.23
C ALA A 114 33.97 2.94 -58.47
N ASP A 115 34.76 1.91 -58.80
CA ASP A 115 34.28 0.52 -58.97
C ASP A 115 33.85 -0.12 -57.65
N TYR A 116 34.12 0.50 -56.51
CA TYR A 116 33.60 0.06 -55.21
C TYR A 116 32.54 1.02 -54.67
N GLY A 117 32.17 2.06 -55.44
CA GLY A 117 31.26 3.11 -55.01
C GLY A 117 31.83 3.98 -53.89
N LEU A 118 33.16 4.05 -53.75
CA LEU A 118 33.87 4.84 -52.74
C LEU A 118 34.33 6.21 -53.28
N GLU A 119 34.16 6.47 -54.58
CA GLU A 119 34.46 7.74 -55.23
C GLU A 119 33.43 8.04 -56.35
N PRO A 120 32.42 8.90 -56.09
CA PRO A 120 32.05 9.42 -54.78
C PRO A 120 31.53 8.31 -53.85
N ALA A 121 31.83 8.42 -52.55
CA ALA A 121 31.32 7.49 -51.54
C ALA A 121 29.79 7.62 -51.39
N ARG A 122 29.08 6.49 -51.21
CA ARG A 122 27.63 6.52 -50.97
C ARG A 122 27.29 7.16 -49.62
N CYS A 123 28.05 6.80 -48.60
CA CYS A 123 27.99 7.44 -47.28
C CYS A 123 29.41 7.69 -46.78
N ALA A 124 29.58 8.75 -45.99
CA ALA A 124 30.82 9.04 -45.29
C ALA A 124 30.51 9.40 -43.83
N LEU A 125 31.31 8.87 -42.92
CA LEU A 125 31.26 9.18 -41.50
C LEU A 125 32.63 9.68 -41.04
N ALA A 126 32.69 10.94 -40.64
CA ALA A 126 33.87 11.52 -40.04
C ALA A 126 33.71 11.54 -38.51
N LEU A 127 34.52 10.76 -37.80
CA LEU A 127 34.58 10.69 -36.34
C LEU A 127 35.66 11.64 -35.81
N GLU A 128 35.35 12.35 -34.73
CA GLU A 128 36.30 13.14 -33.94
C GLU A 128 36.68 12.34 -32.69
N LEU A 129 37.96 12.01 -32.55
CA LEU A 129 38.50 11.11 -31.52
C LEU A 129 39.56 11.85 -30.69
N GLY A 130 39.16 12.72 -29.77
CA GLY A 130 40.09 13.36 -28.81
C GLY A 130 41.34 14.02 -29.42
N GLY A 131 41.21 14.66 -30.59
CA GLY A 131 42.31 15.36 -31.28
C GLY A 131 42.72 14.76 -32.62
N ARG A 132 42.27 13.55 -32.97
CA ARG A 132 42.41 12.98 -34.33
C ARG A 132 41.05 12.89 -35.03
N LYS A 133 41.06 12.96 -36.36
CA LYS A 133 39.87 12.76 -37.21
C LYS A 133 40.02 11.46 -37.99
N GLN A 134 39.03 10.59 -37.92
CA GLN A 134 38.97 9.36 -38.71
C GLN A 134 37.77 9.45 -39.65
N THR A 135 37.99 9.29 -40.97
CA THR A 135 36.91 9.36 -41.96
C THR A 135 36.71 8.00 -42.58
N VAL A 136 35.53 7.43 -42.40
CA VAL A 136 35.16 6.13 -42.94
C VAL A 136 34.23 6.35 -44.12
N LEU A 137 34.59 5.76 -45.26
CA LEU A 137 33.84 5.81 -46.51
C LEU A 137 33.11 4.49 -46.71
N PHE A 138 31.84 4.56 -47.06
CA PHE A 138 30.98 3.42 -47.32
C PHE A 138 30.55 3.43 -48.79
N GLY A 139 30.83 2.32 -49.46
CA GLY A 139 30.67 2.15 -50.88
C GLY A 139 29.38 1.46 -51.29
N ARG A 140 29.39 0.80 -52.45
CA ARG A 140 28.29 -0.06 -52.89
C ARG A 140 28.34 -1.42 -52.19
N THR A 141 27.19 -2.07 -52.13
CA THR A 141 27.11 -3.50 -51.82
C THR A 141 27.66 -4.31 -52.99
N ALA A 142 28.42 -5.35 -52.69
CA ALA A 142 28.98 -6.29 -53.65
C ALA A 142 27.85 -7.01 -54.40
N PRO A 143 28.02 -7.31 -55.71
CA PRO A 143 27.00 -8.01 -56.50
C PRO A 143 26.68 -9.42 -55.99
N VAL A 144 27.59 -10.03 -55.22
CA VAL A 144 27.47 -11.38 -54.67
C VAL A 144 27.77 -11.32 -53.17
N GLY A 145 26.93 -11.94 -52.35
CA GLY A 145 27.18 -12.13 -50.92
C GLY A 145 26.88 -10.94 -50.00
N ASP A 146 26.16 -9.93 -50.49
CA ASP A 146 25.63 -8.79 -49.71
C ASP A 146 26.69 -8.01 -48.89
N ALA A 147 27.95 -8.07 -49.32
CA ALA A 147 29.04 -7.43 -48.60
C ALA A 147 29.13 -5.93 -48.94
N LEU A 148 29.19 -5.06 -47.94
CA LEU A 148 29.42 -3.63 -48.10
C LEU A 148 30.91 -3.33 -48.19
N TYR A 149 31.33 -2.59 -49.22
CA TYR A 149 32.70 -2.08 -49.30
C TYR A 149 32.90 -0.89 -48.37
N VAL A 150 33.88 -0.96 -47.48
CA VAL A 150 34.20 0.09 -46.51
C VAL A 150 35.68 0.41 -46.56
N LYS A 151 36.02 1.69 -46.46
CA LYS A 151 37.40 2.16 -46.47
C LYS A 151 37.61 3.20 -45.38
N ASP A 152 38.60 3.01 -44.53
CA ASP A 152 39.16 4.11 -43.76
C ASP A 152 39.95 5.02 -44.71
N ASN A 153 39.60 6.31 -44.76
CA ASN A 153 40.20 7.23 -45.71
C ASN A 153 41.73 7.33 -45.54
N ALA A 154 42.24 7.17 -44.32
CA ALA A 154 43.67 7.20 -44.03
C ALA A 154 44.44 5.96 -44.53
N HIS A 155 43.74 4.87 -44.85
CA HIS A 155 44.33 3.61 -45.29
C HIS A 155 44.01 3.30 -46.76
N ALA A 156 44.88 2.56 -47.44
CA ALA A 156 44.73 2.26 -48.87
C ALA A 156 43.80 1.08 -49.16
N ASP A 157 43.58 0.22 -48.17
CA ASP A 157 42.84 -1.04 -48.29
C ASP A 157 41.33 -0.81 -48.18
N ILE A 158 40.57 -1.60 -48.95
CA ILE A 158 39.12 -1.70 -48.84
C ILE A 158 38.79 -2.99 -48.09
N VAL A 159 37.86 -2.91 -47.15
CA VAL A 159 37.34 -4.07 -46.42
C VAL A 159 35.92 -4.34 -46.88
N ALA A 160 35.66 -5.56 -47.33
CA ALA A 160 34.30 -6.06 -47.52
C ALA A 160 33.76 -6.53 -46.16
N THR A 161 32.62 -6.00 -45.73
CA THR A 161 31.99 -6.31 -44.45
C THR A 161 30.50 -6.58 -44.62
N ASP A 162 29.79 -6.94 -43.57
CA ASP A 162 28.34 -7.16 -43.60
C ASP A 162 27.59 -5.83 -43.84
N ALA A 163 26.67 -5.79 -44.80
CA ALA A 163 25.84 -4.63 -45.08
C ALA A 163 24.87 -4.25 -43.95
N ALA A 164 24.63 -5.14 -42.98
CA ALA A 164 23.76 -4.89 -41.82
C ALA A 164 24.17 -3.67 -40.99
N VAL A 165 25.43 -3.21 -41.06
CA VAL A 165 25.87 -1.96 -40.41
C VAL A 165 25.09 -0.74 -40.90
N THR A 166 24.59 -0.76 -42.14
CA THR A 166 23.78 0.35 -42.67
C THR A 166 22.46 0.54 -41.93
N ASN A 167 21.96 -0.47 -41.22
CA ASN A 167 20.78 -0.37 -40.36
C ASN A 167 21.00 0.54 -39.13
N SER A 168 22.25 0.79 -38.74
CA SER A 168 22.57 1.73 -37.66
C SER A 168 22.73 3.17 -38.16
N PHE A 169 22.73 3.40 -39.48
CA PHE A 169 22.92 4.73 -40.05
C PHE A 169 21.67 5.57 -39.88
N PRO A 170 21.81 6.84 -39.45
CA PRO A 170 20.67 7.73 -39.34
C PRO A 170 20.13 8.06 -40.73
N THR A 171 18.82 7.89 -40.93
CA THR A 171 18.16 8.26 -42.20
C THR A 171 18.15 9.77 -42.41
N ASN A 172 18.07 10.55 -41.32
CA ASN A 172 18.14 12.01 -41.30
C ASN A 172 18.45 12.48 -39.87
N ALA A 173 18.58 13.80 -39.67
CA ALA A 173 18.81 14.38 -38.35
C ALA A 173 17.69 14.08 -37.33
N VAL A 174 16.44 13.94 -37.78
CA VAL A 174 15.28 13.65 -36.91
C VAL A 174 15.41 12.26 -36.26
N ALA A 175 15.99 11.29 -36.95
CA ALA A 175 16.23 9.95 -36.41
C ALA A 175 17.19 9.94 -35.21
N LEU A 176 18.02 10.98 -35.06
CA LEU A 176 18.94 11.16 -33.94
C LEU A 176 18.42 12.11 -32.87
N ARG A 177 17.27 12.76 -33.05
CA ARG A 177 16.76 13.72 -32.05
C ARG A 177 16.22 13.00 -30.83
N ASP A 178 16.59 13.53 -29.67
CA ASP A 178 15.96 13.15 -28.40
C ASP A 178 14.47 13.55 -28.43
N ARG A 179 13.61 12.58 -28.14
CA ARG A 179 12.15 12.77 -28.13
C ARG A 179 11.60 12.98 -26.71
N ALA A 180 12.42 12.84 -25.67
CA ALA A 180 11.97 13.02 -24.31
C ALA A 180 11.72 14.51 -24.00
N LEU A 181 10.53 14.84 -23.50
CA LEU A 181 10.19 16.21 -23.09
C LEU A 181 10.84 16.58 -21.76
N PHE A 182 11.01 15.60 -20.87
CA PHE A 182 11.70 15.74 -19.59
C PHE A 182 12.87 14.77 -19.50
N SER A 183 13.91 15.15 -18.78
CA SER A 183 15.11 14.37 -18.54
C SER A 183 15.27 14.07 -17.05
N GLY A 184 15.94 12.95 -16.74
CA GLY A 184 16.14 12.48 -15.36
C GLY A 184 15.04 11.50 -14.93
N SER A 185 14.74 11.48 -13.63
CA SER A 185 13.79 10.56 -13.02
C SER A 185 12.63 11.29 -12.35
N ALA A 186 11.41 10.77 -12.54
CA ALA A 186 10.21 11.23 -11.84
C ALA A 186 10.36 11.17 -10.30
N PHE A 187 11.15 10.22 -9.79
CA PHE A 187 11.37 10.06 -8.34
C PHE A 187 12.16 11.20 -7.71
N ASP A 188 13.07 11.82 -8.49
CA ASP A 188 13.94 12.90 -8.02
C ASP A 188 13.21 14.25 -7.94
N VAL A 189 12.00 14.33 -8.50
CA VAL A 189 11.20 15.55 -8.52
C VAL A 189 10.82 15.97 -7.09
N LYS A 190 11.02 17.25 -6.78
CA LYS A 190 10.68 17.89 -5.50
C LYS A 190 9.55 18.90 -5.62
N ARG A 191 9.35 19.52 -6.79
CA ARG A 191 8.25 20.45 -7.06
C ARG A 191 7.68 20.23 -8.47
N LEU A 192 6.36 20.32 -8.57
CA LEU A 192 5.59 20.29 -9.81
C LEU A 192 4.62 21.48 -9.81
N ASP A 193 4.73 22.34 -10.82
CA ASP A 193 3.80 23.44 -11.04
C ASP A 193 3.01 23.22 -12.33
N LEU A 194 1.69 23.25 -12.23
CA LEU A 194 0.75 23.14 -13.34
C LEU A 194 -0.02 24.45 -13.47
N ARG A 195 0.27 25.24 -14.50
CA ARG A 195 -0.42 26.50 -14.79
C ARG A 195 -1.20 26.37 -16.08
N GLY A 196 -2.51 26.59 -16.04
CA GLY A 196 -3.38 26.54 -17.22
C GLY A 196 -4.82 26.93 -16.88
N GLY A 197 -5.55 27.49 -17.86
CA GLY A 197 -6.96 27.87 -17.68
C GLY A 197 -7.20 28.87 -16.54
N GLY A 198 -6.26 29.79 -16.31
CA GLY A 198 -6.33 30.79 -15.23
C GLY A 198 -6.07 30.25 -13.82
N ARG A 199 -5.64 28.99 -13.68
CA ARG A 199 -5.35 28.34 -12.40
C ARG A 199 -3.90 27.91 -12.30
N LEU A 200 -3.36 27.96 -11.09
CA LEU A 200 -2.06 27.40 -10.73
C LEU A 200 -2.26 26.35 -9.65
N VAL A 201 -1.81 25.13 -9.94
CA VAL A 201 -1.68 24.05 -8.96
C VAL A 201 -0.19 23.84 -8.73
N GLN A 202 0.26 24.14 -7.52
CA GLN A 202 1.65 23.96 -7.11
C GLN A 202 1.71 22.82 -6.09
N LEU A 203 2.55 21.83 -6.37
CA LEU A 203 2.85 20.73 -5.47
C LEU A 203 4.33 20.75 -5.12
N ALA A 204 4.66 20.49 -3.86
CA ALA A 204 6.04 20.30 -3.43
C ALA A 204 6.14 19.24 -2.35
N LYS A 205 7.29 18.56 -2.28
CA LYS A 205 7.64 17.71 -1.14
C LYS A 205 7.99 18.60 0.07
N ASN A 206 7.40 18.30 1.22
CA ASN A 206 7.79 18.92 2.49
C ASN A 206 9.10 18.33 3.03
N ASP A 207 9.54 18.79 4.21
CA ASP A 207 10.80 18.33 4.84
C ASP A 207 10.84 16.82 5.15
N LYS A 208 9.68 16.17 5.22
CA LYS A 208 9.55 14.71 5.43
C LYS A 208 9.54 13.93 4.12
N GLY A 209 9.55 14.62 2.98
CA GLY A 209 9.46 14.02 1.65
C GLY A 209 8.03 13.75 1.17
N ASP A 210 7.00 14.17 1.92
CA ASP A 210 5.60 13.97 1.56
C ASP A 210 5.13 15.10 0.62
N TRP A 211 4.36 14.72 -0.40
CA TRP A 211 3.78 15.69 -1.33
C TRP A 211 2.66 16.51 -0.67
N GLN A 212 2.74 17.82 -0.84
CA GLN A 212 1.71 18.78 -0.44
C GLN A 212 1.35 19.65 -1.62
N ILE A 213 0.06 19.96 -1.74
CA ILE A 213 -0.42 21.05 -2.58
C ILE A 213 -0.22 22.33 -1.77
N GLN A 214 0.46 23.31 -2.35
CA GLN A 214 0.72 24.62 -1.75
C GLN A 214 -0.20 25.70 -2.33
N GLN A 215 -0.61 25.55 -3.59
CA GLN A 215 -1.55 26.45 -4.27
C GLN A 215 -2.56 25.63 -5.09
N PRO A 216 -3.83 26.09 -5.19
CA PRO A 216 -4.37 27.34 -4.64
C PRO A 216 -4.65 27.29 -3.13
N LEU A 217 -4.55 26.12 -2.51
CA LEU A 217 -4.78 25.89 -1.08
C LEU A 217 -3.70 24.96 -0.52
N LEU A 218 -3.46 25.05 0.79
CA LEU A 218 -2.56 24.14 1.48
C LEU A 218 -3.29 22.83 1.81
N ALA A 219 -2.88 21.71 1.20
CA ALA A 219 -3.45 20.39 1.49
C ALA A 219 -2.46 19.25 1.27
N ARG A 220 -2.74 18.10 1.88
CA ARG A 220 -2.06 16.83 1.59
C ARG A 220 -2.36 16.40 0.16
N ALA A 221 -1.33 15.96 -0.56
CA ALA A 221 -1.50 15.39 -1.89
C ALA A 221 -1.55 13.86 -1.82
N ASP A 222 -2.35 13.26 -2.71
CA ASP A 222 -2.39 11.81 -2.90
C ASP A 222 -1.11 11.37 -3.62
N ARG A 223 -0.23 10.68 -2.89
CA ARG A 223 1.08 10.27 -3.42
C ARG A 223 0.96 9.41 -4.69
N PRO A 224 0.10 8.38 -4.76
CA PRO A 224 -0.11 7.62 -6.00
C PRO A 224 -0.56 8.49 -7.17
N ALA A 225 -1.51 9.40 -6.99
CA ALA A 225 -2.00 10.28 -8.05
C ALA A 225 -0.89 11.22 -8.56
N VAL A 226 -0.13 11.84 -7.65
CA VAL A 226 1.00 12.70 -8.03
C VAL A 226 2.07 11.91 -8.78
N GLN A 227 2.41 10.70 -8.31
CA GLN A 227 3.37 9.85 -9.00
C GLN A 227 2.89 9.47 -10.40
N GLY A 228 1.61 9.13 -10.57
CA GLY A 228 1.03 8.82 -11.88
C GLY A 228 1.11 9.98 -12.88
N VAL A 229 0.94 11.22 -12.40
CA VAL A 229 1.16 12.43 -13.22
C VAL A 229 2.63 12.59 -13.61
N LEU A 230 3.55 12.42 -12.66
CA LEU A 230 4.99 12.52 -12.93
C LEU A 230 5.46 11.45 -13.91
N ASP A 231 5.03 10.20 -13.74
CA ASP A 231 5.36 9.10 -14.65
C ASP A 231 4.84 9.40 -16.06
N ALA A 232 3.59 9.85 -16.18
CA ALA A 232 3.01 10.26 -17.46
C ALA A 232 3.78 11.42 -18.13
N LEU A 233 4.31 12.37 -17.34
CA LEU A 233 5.14 13.47 -17.84
C LEU A 233 6.50 12.97 -18.35
N PHE A 234 7.20 12.13 -17.60
CA PHE A 234 8.53 11.63 -17.97
C PHE A 234 8.49 10.62 -19.11
N ASP A 235 7.38 9.87 -19.25
CA ASP A 235 7.12 9.01 -20.41
C ASP A 235 6.63 9.77 -21.64
N TRP A 236 6.29 11.05 -21.50
CA TRP A 236 5.75 11.85 -22.59
C TRP A 236 6.84 12.19 -23.61
N LYS A 237 6.63 11.71 -24.83
CA LYS A 237 7.54 11.90 -25.97
C LYS A 237 6.95 12.86 -26.99
N VAL A 238 7.83 13.54 -27.69
CA VAL A 238 7.52 14.25 -28.94
C VAL A 238 6.96 13.24 -29.94
N ASP A 239 5.83 13.56 -30.56
CA ASP A 239 5.23 12.79 -31.66
C ASP A 239 5.74 13.31 -33.01
N GLN A 240 5.85 14.63 -33.15
CA GLN A 240 6.37 15.26 -34.38
C GLN A 240 7.21 16.49 -34.07
N PHE A 241 8.26 16.71 -34.85
CA PHE A 241 9.02 17.96 -34.85
C PHE A 241 8.39 18.89 -35.88
N ALA A 242 7.62 19.88 -35.43
CA ALA A 242 6.79 20.70 -36.31
C ALA A 242 7.59 21.82 -36.98
N ARG A 243 8.42 22.54 -36.21
CA ARG A 243 9.23 23.64 -36.74
C ARG A 243 10.46 23.91 -35.88
N ASP A 244 11.61 24.09 -36.51
CA ASP A 244 12.85 24.54 -35.85
C ASP A 244 13.17 26.00 -36.19
N GLY A 245 14.02 26.63 -35.37
CA GLY A 245 14.44 28.02 -35.57
C GLY A 245 13.31 29.04 -35.36
N VAL A 246 12.31 28.70 -34.55
CA VAL A 246 11.14 29.54 -34.31
C VAL A 246 11.54 30.76 -33.46
N ALA A 247 11.26 31.95 -33.97
CA ALA A 247 11.43 33.22 -33.26
C ALA A 247 10.14 33.68 -32.58
N ASP A 248 8.99 33.44 -33.23
CA ASP A 248 7.66 33.76 -32.70
C ASP A 248 6.87 32.48 -32.43
N PHE A 249 6.62 32.23 -31.14
CA PHE A 249 5.89 31.06 -30.64
C PHE A 249 4.37 31.31 -30.57
N THR A 250 3.92 32.56 -30.70
CA THR A 250 2.50 32.97 -30.62
C THR A 250 1.66 32.30 -31.70
N ALA A 251 2.22 32.10 -32.90
CA ALA A 251 1.58 31.39 -33.99
C ALA A 251 1.18 29.94 -33.64
N TYR A 252 1.72 29.38 -32.56
CA TYR A 252 1.45 28.04 -32.04
C TYR A 252 0.68 28.05 -30.70
N GLY A 253 0.27 29.23 -30.22
CA GLY A 253 -0.32 29.40 -28.90
C GLY A 253 0.66 29.13 -27.75
N LEU A 254 1.96 29.27 -28.02
CA LEU A 254 3.03 29.03 -27.06
C LEU A 254 3.56 30.37 -26.50
N ASP A 255 2.63 31.20 -26.03
CA ASP A 255 2.88 32.52 -25.42
C ASP A 255 2.60 32.49 -23.90
N GLU A 256 2.37 33.65 -23.28
CA GLU A 256 2.09 33.77 -21.85
C GLU A 256 0.80 33.07 -21.38
N ASN A 257 -0.14 32.81 -22.31
CA ASN A 257 -1.39 32.11 -22.06
C ASN A 257 -1.27 30.59 -22.23
N ALA A 258 -0.11 30.09 -22.66
CA ALA A 258 0.15 28.67 -22.81
C ALA A 258 -0.01 27.94 -21.47
N THR A 259 -0.49 26.71 -21.52
CA THR A 259 -0.43 25.83 -20.36
C THR A 259 1.04 25.53 -20.08
N LYS A 260 1.51 25.88 -18.89
CA LYS A 260 2.90 25.74 -18.46
C LYS A 260 3.00 24.67 -17.39
N ILE A 261 3.78 23.63 -17.68
CA ILE A 261 4.13 22.56 -16.75
C ILE A 261 5.59 22.75 -16.38
N THR A 262 5.88 22.77 -15.08
CA THR A 262 7.24 23.03 -14.58
C THR A 262 7.61 21.97 -13.55
N VAL A 263 8.76 21.33 -13.76
CA VAL A 263 9.29 20.27 -12.91
C VAL A 263 10.63 20.71 -12.35
N ASN A 264 10.79 20.59 -11.04
CA ASN A 264 12.05 20.87 -10.36
C ASN A 264 12.49 19.65 -9.55
N ALA A 265 13.72 19.18 -9.78
CA ALA A 265 14.32 18.03 -9.09
C ALA A 265 15.35 18.44 -8.02
N GLY A 266 15.19 19.63 -7.43
CA GLY A 266 16.07 20.21 -6.41
C GLY A 266 17.30 20.93 -6.98
N ASP A 267 18.20 21.34 -6.09
CA ASP A 267 19.26 22.33 -6.36
C ASP A 267 20.32 21.91 -7.40
N LYS A 268 20.39 20.62 -7.75
CA LYS A 268 21.38 20.07 -8.69
C LYS A 268 20.88 19.98 -10.13
N ILE A 269 19.57 20.10 -10.38
CA ILE A 269 18.97 19.98 -11.72
C ILE A 269 18.15 21.25 -11.97
N SER A 270 18.49 21.94 -13.07
CA SER A 270 17.75 23.11 -13.54
C SER A 270 16.27 22.79 -13.74
N GLU A 271 15.42 23.76 -13.39
CA GLU A 271 13.99 23.72 -13.65
C GLU A 271 13.70 23.36 -15.12
N GLN A 272 12.85 22.35 -15.36
CA GLN A 272 12.44 21.91 -16.68
C GLN A 272 11.03 22.43 -16.95
N VAL A 273 10.84 23.11 -18.07
CA VAL A 273 9.58 23.75 -18.45
C VAL A 273 9.07 23.16 -19.75
N LEU A 274 7.79 22.81 -19.77
CA LEU A 274 7.03 22.44 -20.96
C LEU A 274 5.88 23.42 -21.14
N LEU A 275 5.83 24.07 -22.30
CA LEU A 275 4.71 24.90 -22.74
C LEU A 275 3.83 24.08 -23.66
N ILE A 276 2.52 24.19 -23.49
CA ILE A 276 1.50 23.53 -24.29
C ILE A 276 0.58 24.61 -24.88
N GLY A 277 0.47 24.61 -26.20
CA GLY A 277 -0.25 25.61 -26.98
C GLY A 277 -1.53 25.06 -27.61
N LYS A 278 -1.87 25.59 -28.78
CA LYS A 278 -3.12 25.24 -29.48
C LYS A 278 -3.05 23.87 -30.15
N PRO A 279 -4.20 23.28 -30.56
CA PRO A 279 -4.23 22.03 -31.32
C PRO A 279 -3.35 22.08 -32.58
N ALA A 280 -2.62 20.99 -32.82
CA ALA A 280 -1.79 20.81 -34.00
C ALA A 280 -2.57 20.00 -35.05
N GLY A 281 -2.95 20.67 -36.13
CA GLY A 281 -3.74 20.09 -37.23
C GLY A 281 -5.25 20.05 -36.98
N ILE A 282 -5.99 19.46 -37.94
CA ILE A 282 -7.46 19.56 -38.03
C ILE A 282 -8.18 18.65 -37.01
N ASN A 283 -7.62 17.47 -36.71
CA ASN A 283 -8.28 16.45 -35.88
C ASN A 283 -7.98 16.57 -34.38
N ALA A 284 -7.24 17.60 -33.94
CA ALA A 284 -6.89 17.88 -32.54
C ALA A 284 -6.28 16.71 -31.73
N ALA A 285 -5.79 15.65 -32.37
CA ALA A 285 -5.13 14.52 -31.68
C ALA A 285 -3.78 14.92 -31.06
N LEU A 286 -3.14 15.95 -31.62
CA LEU A 286 -1.89 16.52 -31.14
C LEU A 286 -2.10 17.99 -30.74
N VAL A 287 -1.26 18.49 -29.84
CA VAL A 287 -1.13 19.91 -29.50
C VAL A 287 0.30 20.37 -29.72
N TYR A 288 0.48 21.65 -30.03
CA TYR A 288 1.82 22.22 -30.10
C TYR A 288 2.45 22.31 -28.72
N ALA A 289 3.75 22.06 -28.64
CA ALA A 289 4.52 22.15 -27.40
C ALA A 289 5.91 22.73 -27.64
N ALA A 290 6.52 23.30 -26.59
CA ALA A 290 7.91 23.75 -26.61
C ALA A 290 8.56 23.59 -25.23
N THR A 291 9.87 23.38 -25.23
CA THR A 291 10.71 23.27 -24.02
C THR A 291 11.76 24.38 -24.03
N PRO A 292 11.48 25.57 -23.47
CA PRO A 292 12.45 26.67 -23.41
C PRO A 292 13.75 26.24 -22.72
N PRO A 293 14.93 26.73 -23.17
CA PRO A 293 15.12 27.77 -24.20
C PRO A 293 15.24 27.24 -25.64
N GLU A 294 14.84 26.00 -25.93
CA GLU A 294 14.95 25.44 -27.28
C GLU A 294 14.07 26.20 -28.28
N LYS A 295 14.62 26.56 -29.45
CA LYS A 295 13.90 27.28 -30.52
C LYS A 295 13.12 26.35 -31.44
N SER A 296 12.53 25.30 -30.89
CA SER A 296 11.81 24.27 -31.63
C SER A 296 10.37 24.15 -31.12
N VAL A 297 9.45 23.91 -32.04
CA VAL A 297 8.06 23.59 -31.76
C VAL A 297 7.81 22.13 -32.11
N TYR A 298 7.23 21.43 -31.16
CA TYR A 298 6.87 20.02 -31.22
C TYR A 298 5.36 19.88 -31.36
N ALA A 299 4.92 18.70 -31.78
CA ALA A 299 3.55 18.24 -31.60
C ALA A 299 3.56 17.01 -30.69
N VAL A 300 2.66 17.00 -29.70
CA VAL A 300 2.60 15.99 -28.65
C VAL A 300 1.17 15.50 -28.43
N SER A 301 1.02 14.24 -28.00
CA SER A 301 -0.28 13.60 -27.79
C SER A 301 -1.20 14.31 -26.79
N THR A 302 -2.43 14.59 -27.20
CA THR A 302 -3.50 15.09 -26.31
C THR A 302 -3.98 14.06 -25.30
N VAL A 303 -3.81 12.76 -25.59
CA VAL A 303 -4.14 11.68 -24.65
C VAL A 303 -3.24 11.76 -23.41
N THR A 304 -1.95 12.00 -23.59
CA THR A 304 -1.02 12.19 -22.47
C THR A 304 -1.27 13.52 -21.77
N LEU A 305 -1.57 14.60 -22.51
CA LEU A 305 -1.99 15.88 -21.92
C LEU A 305 -3.18 15.71 -20.98
N ALA A 306 -4.19 14.92 -21.36
CA ALA A 306 -5.36 14.66 -20.52
C ALA A 306 -5.01 13.94 -19.20
N LYS A 307 -4.02 13.02 -19.22
CA LYS A 307 -3.54 12.31 -18.02
C LYS A 307 -2.83 13.24 -17.02
N VAL A 308 -2.14 14.26 -17.51
CA VAL A 308 -1.41 15.22 -16.67
C VAL A 308 -2.27 16.44 -16.29
N SER A 309 -3.36 16.69 -17.01
CA SER A 309 -4.35 17.74 -16.73
C SER A 309 -5.41 17.28 -15.72
N ILE A 310 -4.94 16.73 -14.60
CA ILE A 310 -5.78 16.17 -13.55
C ILE A 310 -6.44 17.29 -12.72
N LYS A 311 -7.66 17.04 -12.24
CA LYS A 311 -8.37 18.01 -11.39
C LYS A 311 -7.72 18.11 -10.01
N LEU A 312 -7.74 19.31 -9.42
CA LEU A 312 -7.18 19.56 -8.08
C LEU A 312 -7.65 18.55 -7.03
N ASN A 313 -8.95 18.25 -6.97
CA ASN A 313 -9.51 17.31 -5.98
C ASN A 313 -9.06 15.87 -6.18
N GLU A 314 -8.66 15.47 -7.40
CA GLU A 314 -8.10 14.14 -7.68
C GLU A 314 -6.65 14.01 -7.23
N LEU A 315 -5.95 15.14 -7.05
CA LEU A 315 -4.59 15.20 -6.48
C LEU A 315 -4.57 15.24 -4.95
N ARG A 316 -5.71 15.41 -4.28
CA ARG A 316 -5.78 15.55 -2.81
C ARG A 316 -5.87 14.18 -2.13
N ASP A 317 -5.16 14.03 -1.01
CA ASP A 317 -5.22 12.83 -0.18
C ASP A 317 -6.63 12.66 0.40
N ARG A 318 -7.28 11.54 0.06
CA ARG A 318 -8.65 11.23 0.48
C ARG A 318 -8.74 10.55 1.85
N ARG A 319 -7.64 10.38 2.58
CA ARG A 319 -7.69 9.83 3.94
C ARG A 319 -8.11 10.92 4.93
N LEU A 320 -9.24 10.71 5.62
CA LEU A 320 -9.67 11.61 6.70
C LEU A 320 -8.63 11.58 7.84
N LEU A 321 -8.24 10.39 8.28
CA LEU A 321 -7.21 10.16 9.30
C LEU A 321 -5.99 9.47 8.68
N THR A 322 -4.78 9.85 9.11
CA THR A 322 -3.52 9.32 8.53
C THR A 322 -2.80 8.31 9.41
N PHE A 323 -3.31 8.01 10.59
CA PHE A 323 -2.71 7.05 11.53
C PHE A 323 -3.49 5.74 11.57
N SER A 324 -2.83 4.69 12.07
CA SER A 324 -3.41 3.36 12.19
C SER A 324 -4.38 3.26 13.36
N SER A 325 -5.43 2.45 13.25
CA SER A 325 -6.32 2.12 14.39
C SER A 325 -5.56 1.51 15.57
N TYR A 326 -4.47 0.79 15.31
CA TYR A 326 -3.61 0.22 16.35
C TYR A 326 -2.80 1.26 17.13
N ASP A 327 -2.58 2.44 16.55
CA ASP A 327 -1.91 3.56 17.19
C ASP A 327 -2.84 4.33 18.14
N VAL A 328 -4.11 3.95 18.26
CA VAL A 328 -5.08 4.64 19.13
C VAL A 328 -5.00 4.08 20.55
N ALA A 329 -4.82 4.97 21.52
CA ALA A 329 -4.76 4.70 22.95
C ALA A 329 -6.03 5.14 23.71
N GLY A 330 -6.86 5.99 23.10
CA GLY A 330 -8.11 6.46 23.69
C GLY A 330 -9.15 6.81 22.64
N LEU A 331 -10.41 6.58 22.98
CA LEU A 331 -11.58 6.88 22.16
C LEU A 331 -12.60 7.61 23.02
N LYS A 332 -13.09 8.76 22.56
CA LYS A 332 -14.20 9.48 23.19
C LYS A 332 -15.27 9.79 22.14
N LEU A 333 -16.49 9.36 22.42
CA LEU A 333 -17.68 9.60 21.61
C LEU A 333 -18.62 10.50 22.40
N GLN A 334 -19.01 11.63 21.83
CA GLN A 334 -19.93 12.57 22.45
C GLN A 334 -21.10 12.88 21.53
N GLN A 335 -22.32 12.81 22.09
CA GLN A 335 -23.58 13.17 21.43
C GLN A 335 -24.38 14.07 22.38
N GLY A 336 -24.43 15.37 22.07
CA GLY A 336 -24.96 16.36 23.01
C GLY A 336 -24.18 16.35 24.34
N GLU A 337 -24.90 16.09 25.44
CA GLU A 337 -24.33 15.98 26.79
C GLU A 337 -23.83 14.57 27.14
N LYS A 338 -24.22 13.54 26.38
CA LYS A 338 -23.83 12.16 26.65
C LYS A 338 -22.40 11.91 26.16
N THR A 339 -21.60 11.22 26.97
CA THR A 339 -20.21 10.89 26.67
C THR A 339 -19.92 9.43 26.97
N LEU A 340 -19.26 8.76 26.04
CA LEU A 340 -18.65 7.45 26.19
C LEU A 340 -17.14 7.59 25.97
N GLU A 341 -16.35 7.21 26.96
CA GLU A 341 -14.88 7.31 26.91
C GLU A 341 -14.27 5.95 27.20
N LEU A 342 -13.34 5.53 26.34
CA LEU A 342 -12.59 4.29 26.46
C LEU A 342 -11.09 4.58 26.44
N LYS A 343 -10.32 3.83 27.24
CA LYS A 343 -8.86 3.90 27.27
C LYS A 343 -8.23 2.53 27.14
N LYS A 344 -7.10 2.50 26.46
CA LYS A 344 -6.25 1.32 26.34
C LYS A 344 -5.23 1.33 27.46
N ALA A 345 -5.22 0.28 28.27
CA ALA A 345 -4.22 0.06 29.30
C ALA A 345 -2.87 -0.40 28.68
N ALA A 346 -1.79 -0.34 29.46
CA ALA A 346 -0.45 -0.72 29.01
C ALA A 346 -0.34 -2.19 28.58
N ASN A 347 -1.20 -3.07 29.10
CA ASN A 347 -1.30 -4.48 28.68
C ASN A 347 -2.10 -4.69 27.39
N GLY A 348 -2.57 -3.60 26.75
CA GLY A 348 -3.34 -3.62 25.51
C GLY A 348 -4.85 -3.77 25.68
N ASN A 349 -5.34 -4.02 26.89
CA ASN A 349 -6.77 -4.18 27.16
C ASN A 349 -7.50 -2.84 27.18
N TRP A 350 -8.72 -2.83 26.64
CA TRP A 350 -9.59 -1.66 26.67
C TRP A 350 -10.52 -1.67 27.89
N SER A 351 -10.74 -0.50 28.46
CA SER A 351 -11.76 -0.26 29.47
C SER A 351 -12.62 0.94 29.10
N ILE A 352 -13.89 0.89 29.47
CA ILE A 352 -14.77 2.05 29.52
C ILE A 352 -14.42 2.81 30.79
N VAL A 353 -14.24 4.12 30.67
CA VAL A 353 -13.93 5.05 31.77
C VAL A 353 -15.15 5.91 32.09
N GLN A 354 -15.90 6.34 31.07
CA GLN A 354 -17.17 7.05 31.19
C GLN A 354 -18.23 6.37 30.32
N PRO A 355 -19.51 6.34 30.74
CA PRO A 355 -20.07 7.03 31.92
C PRO A 355 -19.76 6.33 33.25
N ARG A 356 -19.45 5.03 33.23
CA ARG A 356 -19.03 4.26 34.41
C ARG A 356 -17.87 3.32 34.08
N PRO A 357 -16.92 3.09 34.99
CA PRO A 357 -15.81 2.18 34.74
C PRO A 357 -16.25 0.72 34.53
N SER A 358 -15.85 0.12 33.41
CA SER A 358 -16.05 -1.32 33.16
C SER A 358 -15.03 -1.87 32.15
N LYS A 359 -14.88 -3.20 32.08
CA LYS A 359 -14.08 -3.83 31.01
C LYS A 359 -14.77 -3.63 29.66
N ALA A 360 -13.98 -3.35 28.62
CA ALA A 360 -14.46 -3.31 27.24
C ALA A 360 -14.07 -4.58 26.47
N ASP A 361 -14.83 -4.89 25.44
CA ASP A 361 -14.53 -5.88 24.44
C ASP A 361 -13.48 -5.28 23.48
N SER A 362 -12.21 -5.64 23.69
CA SER A 362 -11.09 -5.11 22.90
C SER A 362 -11.25 -5.34 21.39
N GLN A 363 -11.89 -6.43 20.96
CA GLN A 363 -12.10 -6.71 19.53
C GLN A 363 -13.13 -5.74 18.95
N ARG A 364 -14.27 -5.54 19.61
CA ARG A 364 -15.27 -4.56 19.13
C ARG A 364 -14.73 -3.14 19.08
N VAL A 365 -13.91 -2.75 20.06
CA VAL A 365 -13.24 -1.44 20.04
C VAL A 365 -12.31 -1.35 18.83
N GLN A 366 -11.50 -2.37 18.58
CA GLN A 366 -10.58 -2.41 17.44
C GLN A 366 -11.31 -2.38 16.08
N ASP A 367 -12.43 -3.10 15.95
CA ASP A 367 -13.25 -3.12 14.74
C ASP A 367 -13.84 -1.73 14.46
N PHE A 368 -14.39 -1.08 15.50
CA PHE A 368 -14.89 0.28 15.40
C PHE A 368 -13.79 1.28 15.04
N LEU A 369 -12.62 1.20 15.68
CA LEU A 369 -11.48 2.06 15.37
C LEU A 369 -11.02 1.87 13.92
N THR A 370 -11.02 0.63 13.42
CA THR A 370 -10.67 0.33 12.02
C THR A 370 -11.69 0.93 11.05
N GLN A 371 -12.98 0.86 11.38
CA GLN A 371 -14.04 1.52 10.60
C GLN A 371 -13.81 3.05 10.55
N ILE A 372 -13.62 3.72 11.69
CA ILE A 372 -13.48 5.17 11.76
C ILE A 372 -12.17 5.68 11.13
N THR A 373 -11.04 5.00 11.38
CA THR A 373 -9.74 5.36 10.79
C THR A 373 -9.67 5.05 9.30
N GLY A 374 -10.48 4.10 8.81
CA GLY A 374 -10.58 3.74 7.39
C GLY A 374 -11.48 4.64 6.54
N VAL A 375 -12.16 5.63 7.14
CA VAL A 375 -13.08 6.53 6.42
C VAL A 375 -12.33 7.34 5.35
N LYS A 376 -12.89 7.32 4.14
CA LYS A 376 -12.40 8.10 3.00
C LYS A 376 -13.26 9.34 2.77
N ILE A 377 -12.61 10.43 2.43
CA ILE A 377 -13.22 11.65 1.94
C ILE A 377 -13.70 11.38 0.51
N GLU A 378 -14.98 11.63 0.25
CA GLU A 378 -15.58 11.51 -1.09
C GLU A 378 -15.55 12.85 -1.83
N ASP A 379 -15.82 13.95 -1.11
CA ASP A 379 -15.71 15.29 -1.68
C ASP A 379 -15.05 16.30 -0.72
N PHE A 380 -14.39 17.28 -1.32
CA PHE A 380 -13.75 18.38 -0.61
C PHE A 380 -14.59 19.64 -0.76
N LEU A 381 -15.19 20.08 0.34
CA LEU A 381 -16.01 21.28 0.35
C LEU A 381 -15.12 22.53 0.37
N ASP A 382 -15.37 23.45 -0.56
CA ASP A 382 -14.58 24.67 -0.67
C ASP A 382 -14.82 25.57 0.55
N GLN A 383 -13.76 25.86 1.31
CA GLN A 383 -13.79 26.70 2.50
C GLN A 383 -14.44 28.06 2.23
N ALA A 384 -14.22 28.66 1.06
CA ALA A 384 -14.77 29.98 0.73
C ALA A 384 -16.30 29.99 0.64
N THR A 385 -16.92 28.84 0.40
CA THR A 385 -18.38 28.70 0.22
C THR A 385 -19.04 27.86 1.31
N ALA A 386 -18.26 27.08 2.05
CA ALA A 386 -18.71 26.21 3.11
C ALA A 386 -19.06 26.98 4.38
N ASN A 387 -20.33 27.33 4.56
CA ASN A 387 -20.85 27.89 5.82
C ASN A 387 -21.03 26.78 6.88
N PRO A 388 -20.30 26.80 8.01
CA PRO A 388 -20.40 25.76 9.05
C PRO A 388 -21.81 25.57 9.61
N VAL A 389 -22.63 26.63 9.68
CA VAL A 389 -24.03 26.55 10.14
C VAL A 389 -24.88 25.80 9.12
N ALA A 390 -24.76 26.16 7.84
CA ALA A 390 -25.49 25.49 6.76
C ALA A 390 -25.10 24.01 6.59
N LEU A 391 -23.88 23.66 7.01
CA LEU A 391 -23.40 22.28 7.02
C LEU A 391 -23.73 21.52 8.31
N GLY A 392 -24.33 22.14 9.32
CA GLY A 392 -24.60 21.50 10.62
C GLY A 392 -23.33 21.16 11.41
N LEU A 393 -22.22 21.88 11.15
CA LEU A 393 -20.93 21.70 11.82
C LEU A 393 -20.68 22.74 12.93
N ALA A 394 -21.51 23.80 13.01
CA ALA A 394 -21.48 24.74 14.13
C ALA A 394 -21.95 24.08 15.44
N GLU A 395 -23.01 23.27 15.35
CA GLU A 395 -23.50 22.40 16.42
C GLU A 395 -23.45 20.95 15.92
N PRO A 396 -22.27 20.30 16.01
CA PRO A 396 -22.10 18.95 15.47
C PRO A 396 -22.93 17.94 16.27
N ALA A 397 -23.59 17.01 15.57
CA ALA A 397 -24.33 15.94 16.20
C ALA A 397 -23.42 14.96 16.95
N TRP A 398 -22.18 14.78 16.46
CA TRP A 398 -21.17 13.98 17.14
C TRP A 398 -19.82 14.68 17.20
N ARG A 399 -19.13 14.48 18.33
CA ARG A 399 -17.68 14.67 18.43
C ARG A 399 -17.02 13.32 18.67
N VAL A 400 -16.12 12.94 17.77
CA VAL A 400 -15.35 11.70 17.86
C VAL A 400 -13.89 12.08 18.08
N THR A 401 -13.38 11.87 19.29
CA THR A 401 -12.00 12.18 19.65
C THR A 401 -11.20 10.89 19.76
N LEU A 402 -10.07 10.85 19.05
CA LEU A 402 -9.10 9.76 19.08
C LEU A 402 -7.80 10.28 19.69
N LEU A 403 -7.33 9.61 20.74
CA LEU A 403 -6.03 9.87 21.34
C LEU A 403 -5.01 8.90 20.75
N LYS A 404 -4.00 9.43 20.06
CA LYS A 404 -2.90 8.62 19.53
C LYS A 404 -1.90 8.26 20.64
N ALA A 405 -1.40 7.02 20.62
CA ALA A 405 -0.27 6.57 21.42
C ALA A 405 1.00 7.32 21.01
N GLY A 406 1.84 7.67 21.99
CA GLY A 406 3.16 8.22 21.72
C GLY A 406 4.06 7.12 21.19
N THR A 407 4.66 7.30 20.02
CA THR A 407 5.71 6.41 19.54
C THR A 407 7.02 7.19 19.48
N GLU A 408 8.00 6.77 20.28
CA GLU A 408 9.39 7.15 20.06
C GLU A 408 10.08 6.02 19.28
N SER A 409 10.74 6.41 18.19
CA SER A 409 11.60 5.52 17.44
C SER A 409 12.93 5.40 18.18
N VAL A 410 13.21 4.25 18.77
CA VAL A 410 14.56 3.90 19.23
C VAL A 410 15.25 3.30 18.01
N GLY A 411 16.38 3.88 17.58
CA GLY A 411 17.05 3.49 16.32
C GLY A 411 17.17 1.98 16.11
N GLY A 412 17.05 1.52 14.85
CA GLY A 412 17.13 0.10 14.48
C GLY A 412 15.81 -0.56 14.08
N GLY A 413 14.75 0.21 13.78
CA GLY A 413 13.47 -0.34 13.30
C GLY A 413 12.56 -0.91 14.40
N MET A 414 12.97 -0.85 15.66
CA MET A 414 12.13 -1.18 16.81
C MET A 414 11.43 0.08 17.34
N GLN A 415 10.09 0.08 17.32
CA GLN A 415 9.29 1.13 17.94
C GLN A 415 8.96 0.71 19.37
N LYS A 416 9.25 1.57 20.35
CA LYS A 416 8.82 1.38 21.74
C LYS A 416 7.54 2.17 21.95
N ALA A 417 6.50 1.51 22.46
CA ALA A 417 5.31 2.21 22.93
C ALA A 417 5.73 3.10 24.12
N VAL A 418 5.64 4.41 23.95
CA VAL A 418 5.81 5.39 25.02
C VAL A 418 4.40 5.77 25.51
N ALA A 419 4.30 6.29 26.74
CA ALA A 419 3.06 6.88 27.24
C ALA A 419 2.44 7.82 26.18
N PRO A 420 1.09 7.97 26.13
CA PRO A 420 0.39 8.71 25.08
C PRO A 420 1.04 10.07 24.82
N GLY A 421 1.67 10.21 23.66
CA GLY A 421 2.14 11.49 23.16
C GLY A 421 0.91 12.20 22.62
N GLU A 422 0.40 13.17 23.38
CA GLU A 422 -0.87 13.86 23.14
C GLU A 422 -0.90 14.52 21.75
N LYS A 423 -1.38 13.78 20.76
CA LYS A 423 -2.01 14.33 19.56
C LYS A 423 -3.43 13.78 19.53
N GLU A 424 -4.32 14.52 20.18
CA GLU A 424 -5.75 14.30 20.05
C GLU A 424 -6.21 14.73 18.65
N GLN A 425 -7.03 13.90 18.02
CA GLN A 425 -7.72 14.26 16.79
C GLN A 425 -9.22 14.16 17.02
N THR A 426 -9.91 15.29 16.90
CA THR A 426 -11.36 15.38 17.02
C THR A 426 -11.99 15.57 15.66
N ILE A 427 -12.92 14.68 15.32
CA ILE A 427 -13.79 14.76 14.15
C ILE A 427 -15.13 15.34 14.62
N LEU A 428 -15.53 16.45 14.02
CA LEU A 428 -16.85 17.04 14.16
C LEU A 428 -17.74 16.49 13.05
N VAL A 429 -18.87 15.89 13.40
CA VAL A 429 -19.78 15.24 12.46
C VAL A 429 -21.12 15.96 12.47
N SER A 430 -21.60 16.32 11.28
CA SER A 430 -22.90 16.97 11.10
C SER A 430 -24.06 16.02 11.42
N GLY A 431 -25.15 16.58 11.95
CA GLY A 431 -26.45 15.89 12.06
C GLY A 431 -27.28 15.89 10.79
N LEU A 432 -26.83 16.58 9.73
CA LEU A 432 -27.57 16.72 8.48
C LEU A 432 -27.08 15.69 7.46
N THR A 433 -27.99 14.84 6.99
CA THR A 433 -27.74 13.97 5.83
C THR A 433 -27.93 14.78 4.55
N ARG A 434 -26.93 14.73 3.68
CA ARG A 434 -26.93 15.43 2.40
C ARG A 434 -27.38 14.50 1.27
N THR A 435 -27.59 15.07 0.09
CA THR A 435 -28.02 14.34 -1.10
C THR A 435 -27.11 13.14 -1.37
N GLY A 436 -27.69 12.00 -1.71
CA GLY A 436 -26.93 10.76 -1.93
C GLY A 436 -26.47 10.05 -0.65
N GLY A 437 -26.91 10.50 0.54
CA GLY A 437 -26.59 9.83 1.81
C GLY A 437 -25.24 10.22 2.39
N HIS A 438 -24.64 11.32 1.94
CA HIS A 438 -23.37 11.83 2.46
C HIS A 438 -23.56 12.62 3.75
N VAL A 439 -22.48 12.75 4.53
CA VAL A 439 -22.46 13.55 5.75
C VAL A 439 -21.24 14.47 5.75
N ALA A 440 -21.45 15.72 6.15
CA ALA A 440 -20.36 16.67 6.31
C ALA A 440 -19.60 16.40 7.62
N VAL A 441 -18.28 16.38 7.54
CA VAL A 441 -17.38 16.28 8.69
C VAL A 441 -16.29 17.35 8.63
N ARG A 442 -15.69 17.67 9.76
CA ARG A 442 -14.51 18.54 9.82
C ARG A 442 -13.58 18.09 10.93
N LEU A 443 -12.28 18.01 10.65
CA LEU A 443 -11.28 17.84 11.70
C LEU A 443 -11.17 19.15 12.47
N GLU A 444 -11.21 19.11 13.80
CA GLU A 444 -11.31 20.32 14.61
C GLU A 444 -10.15 21.30 14.41
N HIS A 445 -8.95 20.79 14.18
CA HIS A 445 -7.73 21.56 13.89
C HIS A 445 -7.64 22.06 12.44
N GLU A 446 -8.57 21.67 11.57
CA GLU A 446 -8.62 22.08 10.17
C GLU A 446 -9.85 23.00 9.92
N ALA A 447 -9.66 23.97 9.03
CA ALA A 447 -10.73 24.87 8.63
C ALA A 447 -11.64 24.27 7.53
N THR A 448 -11.11 23.33 6.75
CA THR A 448 -11.81 22.78 5.57
C THR A 448 -12.73 21.62 5.99
N PRO A 449 -14.04 21.68 5.68
CA PRO A 449 -14.92 20.54 5.84
C PRO A 449 -14.85 19.58 4.65
N TYR A 450 -15.29 18.35 4.89
CA TYR A 450 -15.24 17.23 3.95
C TYR A 450 -16.61 16.55 3.89
N GLU A 451 -16.91 15.88 2.77
CA GLU A 451 -18.01 14.92 2.71
C GLU A 451 -17.47 13.49 2.80
N ILE A 452 -18.16 12.66 3.59
CA ILE A 452 -17.90 11.23 3.76
C ILE A 452 -19.20 10.43 3.53
N PRO A 453 -19.11 9.11 3.28
CA PRO A 453 -20.30 8.27 3.19
C PRO A 453 -21.07 8.28 4.51
N GLY A 454 -22.40 8.45 4.49
CA GLY A 454 -23.21 8.42 5.73
C GLY A 454 -23.16 7.07 6.45
N ALA A 455 -22.93 5.98 5.71
CA ALA A 455 -22.68 4.65 6.28
C ALA A 455 -21.47 4.61 7.25
N ALA A 456 -20.53 5.55 7.12
CA ALA A 456 -19.38 5.64 8.02
C ALA A 456 -19.77 5.97 9.47
N ILE A 457 -20.92 6.62 9.68
CA ILE A 457 -21.33 7.14 11.00
C ILE A 457 -22.54 6.41 11.61
N THR A 458 -23.10 5.40 10.92
CA THR A 458 -24.29 4.69 11.41
C THR A 458 -24.04 3.89 12.70
N ASN A 459 -22.77 3.56 12.97
CA ASN A 459 -22.37 2.78 14.14
C ASN A 459 -21.91 3.66 15.32
N LEU A 460 -22.00 4.99 15.20
CA LEU A 460 -21.71 5.89 16.31
C LEU A 460 -22.77 5.71 17.41
N THR A 461 -22.31 5.44 18.62
CA THR A 461 -23.18 5.27 19.79
C THR A 461 -22.46 5.73 21.05
N VAL A 462 -23.20 6.35 21.97
CA VAL A 462 -22.75 6.63 23.34
C VAL A 462 -23.23 5.57 24.33
N ASP A 463 -23.90 4.51 23.86
CA ASP A 463 -24.31 3.38 24.69
C ASP A 463 -23.08 2.52 25.07
N PRO A 464 -22.69 2.45 26.36
CA PRO A 464 -21.55 1.66 26.79
C PRO A 464 -21.72 0.15 26.50
N LEU A 465 -22.96 -0.36 26.40
CA LEU A 465 -23.20 -1.78 26.12
C LEU A 465 -22.68 -2.23 24.75
N ALA A 466 -22.55 -1.31 23.79
CA ALA A 466 -21.98 -1.60 22.48
C ALA A 466 -20.52 -2.12 22.58
N PHE A 467 -19.77 -1.58 23.54
CA PHE A 467 -18.35 -1.89 23.74
C PHE A 467 -18.05 -2.69 25.01
N ARG A 468 -19.03 -2.89 25.90
CA ARG A 468 -18.82 -3.64 27.15
C ARG A 468 -18.51 -5.10 26.89
N GLY A 469 -17.54 -5.62 27.65
CA GLY A 469 -17.16 -7.04 27.62
C GLY A 469 -18.31 -7.95 28.04
N ARG A 470 -18.36 -9.16 27.45
CA ARG A 470 -19.38 -10.17 27.76
C ARG A 470 -19.03 -11.08 28.94
N GLU A 471 -17.81 -10.99 29.46
CA GLU A 471 -17.41 -11.69 30.69
C GLU A 471 -18.18 -11.12 31.88
N ILE A 472 -19.04 -11.94 32.50
CA ILE A 472 -19.84 -11.56 33.67
C ILE A 472 -19.15 -12.00 34.96
N LEU A 473 -18.67 -13.25 35.00
CA LEU A 473 -17.91 -13.82 36.10
C LEU A 473 -16.65 -14.53 35.59
N ASN A 474 -15.57 -14.41 36.37
CA ASN A 474 -14.32 -15.15 36.17
C ASN A 474 -13.76 -15.49 37.56
N LEU A 475 -14.06 -16.69 38.03
CA LEU A 475 -13.78 -17.18 39.37
C LEU A 475 -12.94 -18.47 39.28
N TYR A 476 -12.13 -18.75 40.30
CA TYR A 476 -11.43 -20.02 40.40
C TYR A 476 -12.35 -21.10 40.99
N SER A 477 -12.66 -22.15 40.23
CA SER A 477 -13.60 -23.20 40.66
C SER A 477 -13.14 -23.98 41.90
N GLY A 478 -11.83 -24.00 42.17
CA GLY A 478 -11.25 -24.61 43.38
C GLY A 478 -11.60 -23.87 44.67
N ASP A 479 -11.95 -22.60 44.59
CA ASP A 479 -12.36 -21.82 45.77
C ASP A 479 -13.83 -22.04 46.14
N VAL A 480 -14.59 -22.72 45.29
CA VAL A 480 -16.03 -22.93 45.51
C VAL A 480 -16.25 -24.02 46.55
N LEU A 481 -16.84 -23.65 47.68
CA LEU A 481 -17.15 -24.59 48.78
C LEU A 481 -18.62 -25.03 48.77
N LYS A 482 -19.51 -24.22 48.21
CA LYS A 482 -20.96 -24.44 48.28
C LYS A 482 -21.63 -23.99 47.00
N LEU A 483 -22.60 -24.78 46.54
CA LEU A 483 -23.55 -24.38 45.51
C LEU A 483 -24.97 -24.58 46.04
N ALA A 484 -25.85 -23.62 45.77
CA ALA A 484 -27.25 -23.67 46.13
C ALA A 484 -28.12 -23.27 44.93
N LEU A 485 -28.92 -24.21 44.43
CA LEU A 485 -29.89 -24.00 43.35
C LEU A 485 -31.29 -23.94 43.95
N ALA A 486 -31.97 -22.80 43.81
CA ALA A 486 -33.36 -22.65 44.21
C ALA A 486 -34.28 -22.62 42.99
N HIS A 487 -35.34 -23.42 43.03
CA HIS A 487 -36.39 -23.53 42.01
C HIS A 487 -37.71 -23.96 42.66
N GLU A 488 -38.83 -23.31 42.31
CA GLU A 488 -40.19 -23.63 42.80
C GLU A 488 -40.30 -23.82 44.34
N GLY A 489 -39.57 -23.01 45.12
CA GLY A 489 -39.58 -23.09 46.59
C GLY A 489 -38.72 -24.21 47.19
N VAL A 490 -38.10 -25.05 46.36
CA VAL A 490 -37.14 -26.08 46.78
C VAL A 490 -35.72 -25.56 46.56
N THR A 491 -34.85 -25.69 47.57
CA THR A 491 -33.43 -25.37 47.44
C THR A 491 -32.59 -26.63 47.55
N GLN A 492 -31.90 -26.97 46.46
CA GLN A 492 -30.88 -28.00 46.45
C GLN A 492 -29.53 -27.39 46.82
N VAL A 493 -28.84 -28.00 47.78
CA VAL A 493 -27.55 -27.50 48.27
C VAL A 493 -26.53 -28.62 48.21
N VAL A 494 -25.36 -28.31 47.66
CA VAL A 494 -24.18 -29.18 47.74
C VAL A 494 -23.04 -28.44 48.41
N GLU A 495 -22.27 -29.19 49.21
CA GLU A 495 -21.10 -28.68 49.92
C GLU A 495 -19.89 -29.56 49.62
N ARG A 496 -18.75 -28.91 49.40
CA ARG A 496 -17.46 -29.56 49.14
C ARG A 496 -16.92 -30.11 50.45
N ALA A 497 -16.73 -31.42 50.52
CA ALA A 497 -16.20 -32.09 51.69
C ALA A 497 -14.71 -31.75 51.90
N THR A 498 -14.33 -31.45 53.14
CA THR A 498 -12.97 -31.00 53.50
C THR A 498 -11.89 -32.07 53.25
N VAL A 499 -12.26 -33.35 53.29
CA VAL A 499 -11.31 -34.48 53.20
C VAL A 499 -11.22 -35.03 51.78
N THR A 500 -12.35 -35.32 51.14
CA THR A 500 -12.38 -35.95 49.82
C THR A 500 -12.34 -34.95 48.67
N ASN A 501 -12.56 -33.66 48.96
CA ASN A 501 -12.69 -32.59 47.98
C ASN A 501 -13.86 -32.79 46.97
N ASP A 502 -14.74 -33.75 47.24
CA ASP A 502 -15.95 -34.04 46.47
C ASP A 502 -17.13 -33.25 47.01
N PHE A 503 -18.10 -32.93 46.14
CA PHE A 503 -19.37 -32.35 46.56
C PHE A 503 -20.35 -33.43 47.02
N ALA A 504 -21.04 -33.17 48.12
CA ALA A 504 -22.14 -33.99 48.62
C ALA A 504 -23.42 -33.16 48.69
N VAL A 505 -24.57 -33.77 48.41
CA VAL A 505 -25.88 -33.11 48.56
C VAL A 505 -26.20 -33.04 50.05
N VAL A 506 -26.46 -31.83 50.56
CA VAL A 506 -26.82 -31.59 51.97
C VAL A 506 -28.30 -31.22 52.15
N ALA A 507 -28.94 -30.69 51.10
CA ALA A 507 -30.38 -30.40 51.07
C ALA A 507 -30.95 -30.59 49.64
N PRO A 508 -32.25 -30.92 49.47
CA PRO A 508 -33.25 -31.13 50.53
C PRO A 508 -33.10 -32.47 51.27
N VAL A 509 -32.43 -33.46 50.66
CA VAL A 509 -32.14 -34.77 51.24
C VAL A 509 -30.65 -35.06 51.08
N LYS A 510 -30.01 -35.57 52.13
CA LYS A 510 -28.59 -35.96 52.06
C LYS A 510 -28.38 -37.07 51.02
N GLY A 511 -27.39 -36.91 50.15
CA GLY A 511 -27.16 -37.86 49.07
C GLY A 511 -25.85 -37.64 48.32
N ILE A 512 -25.62 -38.46 47.30
CA ILE A 512 -24.45 -38.40 46.44
C ILE A 512 -24.71 -37.38 45.33
N ALA A 513 -23.83 -36.38 45.20
CA ALA A 513 -23.91 -35.42 44.10
C ALA A 513 -23.45 -36.05 42.79
N ASP A 514 -24.06 -35.65 41.68
CA ASP A 514 -23.57 -35.99 40.36
C ASP A 514 -22.30 -35.19 40.02
N LYS A 515 -21.13 -35.85 40.14
CA LYS A 515 -19.82 -35.21 39.94
C LYS A 515 -19.67 -34.56 38.57
N GLU A 516 -20.21 -35.16 37.52
CA GLU A 516 -20.10 -34.63 36.15
C GLU A 516 -20.92 -33.35 36.00
N GLN A 517 -22.14 -33.34 36.52
CA GLN A 517 -23.01 -32.18 36.50
C GLN A 517 -22.47 -31.03 37.35
N ILE A 518 -21.94 -31.33 38.54
CA ILE A 518 -21.29 -30.33 39.39
C ILE A 518 -20.09 -29.70 38.67
N HIS A 519 -19.26 -30.52 38.02
CA HIS A 519 -18.13 -30.00 37.25
C HIS A 519 -18.60 -29.10 36.10
N ALA A 520 -19.63 -29.51 35.35
CA ALA A 520 -20.18 -28.70 34.26
C ALA A 520 -20.76 -27.36 34.75
N VAL A 521 -21.51 -27.37 35.84
CA VAL A 521 -22.07 -26.16 36.48
C VAL A 521 -20.97 -25.24 36.97
N LEU A 522 -19.95 -25.78 37.65
CA LEU A 522 -18.81 -24.99 38.11
C LEU A 522 -18.10 -24.31 36.95
N ASN A 523 -17.86 -25.04 35.85
CA ASN A 523 -17.22 -24.46 34.66
C ASN A 523 -18.07 -23.35 34.03
N ALA A 524 -19.38 -23.57 33.89
CA ALA A 524 -20.31 -22.60 33.30
C ALA A 524 -20.48 -21.35 34.19
N PHE A 525 -20.63 -21.53 35.50
CA PHE A 525 -20.86 -20.43 36.43
C PHE A 525 -19.59 -19.63 36.72
N CYS A 526 -18.44 -20.31 36.90
CA CYS A 526 -17.20 -19.63 37.24
C CYS A 526 -16.63 -18.84 36.06
N ASN A 527 -16.91 -19.23 34.82
CA ASN A 527 -16.52 -18.52 33.59
C ASN A 527 -17.72 -17.92 32.87
N LEU A 528 -18.70 -17.40 33.62
CA LEU A 528 -19.98 -16.96 33.07
C LEU A 528 -19.79 -15.87 32.02
N GLN A 529 -20.27 -16.15 30.81
CA GLN A 529 -20.32 -15.18 29.71
C GLN A 529 -21.76 -14.92 29.29
N ALA A 530 -22.06 -13.66 28.99
CA ALA A 530 -23.32 -13.28 28.36
C ALA A 530 -23.30 -13.59 26.86
N GLN A 531 -24.40 -14.13 26.34
CA GLN A 531 -24.63 -14.19 24.89
C GLN A 531 -24.77 -12.78 24.30
N ARG A 532 -25.56 -11.92 24.97
CA ARG A 532 -25.68 -10.49 24.69
C ARG A 532 -26.00 -9.70 25.95
N LEU A 533 -25.58 -8.45 26.00
CA LEU A 533 -25.96 -7.52 27.05
C LEU A 533 -27.27 -6.83 26.67
N VAL A 534 -28.15 -6.57 27.64
CA VAL A 534 -29.51 -6.10 27.37
C VAL A 534 -29.73 -4.71 27.94
N ALA A 535 -29.44 -4.53 29.23
CA ALA A 535 -29.65 -3.27 29.92
C ALA A 535 -28.68 -3.14 31.09
N GLU A 536 -28.26 -1.91 31.36
CA GLU A 536 -27.57 -1.53 32.58
C GLU A 536 -28.46 -0.54 33.35
N ASP A 537 -28.50 -0.66 34.68
CA ASP A 537 -29.41 0.09 35.56
C ASP A 537 -30.89 -0.04 35.19
N ALA A 538 -31.32 -1.26 34.86
CA ALA A 538 -32.72 -1.53 34.54
C ALA A 538 -33.63 -1.17 35.74
N LYS A 539 -34.40 -0.09 35.61
CA LYS A 539 -35.33 0.39 36.65
C LYS A 539 -36.49 -0.58 36.91
N ASP A 540 -36.88 -1.33 35.89
CA ASP A 540 -37.95 -2.31 35.96
C ASP A 540 -37.40 -3.69 35.55
N LEU A 541 -37.50 -4.65 36.47
CA LEU A 541 -37.05 -6.03 36.29
C LEU A 541 -38.17 -6.99 35.90
N VAL A 542 -39.43 -6.54 35.91
CA VAL A 542 -40.60 -7.36 35.58
C VAL A 542 -40.57 -7.86 34.12
N PRO A 543 -40.24 -7.05 33.09
CA PRO A 543 -40.21 -7.51 31.71
C PRO A 543 -39.20 -8.63 31.45
N PHE A 544 -38.17 -8.73 32.30
CA PHE A 544 -37.12 -9.74 32.20
C PHE A 544 -37.44 -11.00 33.02
N GLY A 545 -38.53 -11.02 33.79
CA GLY A 545 -38.80 -12.08 34.77
C GLY A 545 -37.79 -12.13 35.92
N LEU A 546 -37.06 -11.03 36.17
CA LEU A 546 -36.00 -10.96 37.18
C LEU A 546 -36.51 -10.41 38.52
N ALA A 547 -37.71 -9.82 38.54
CA ALA A 547 -38.37 -9.40 39.78
C ALA A 547 -38.80 -10.59 40.66
N GLN A 548 -39.20 -11.70 40.02
CA GLN A 548 -39.49 -12.99 40.66
C GLN A 548 -38.85 -14.10 39.81
N PRO A 549 -37.53 -14.33 39.95
CA PRO A 549 -36.82 -15.28 39.10
C PRO A 549 -37.24 -16.71 39.41
N GLU A 550 -37.45 -17.50 38.37
CA GLU A 550 -37.83 -18.92 38.47
C GLU A 550 -36.68 -19.78 39.01
N PHE A 551 -35.43 -19.37 38.70
CA PHE A 551 -34.23 -20.03 39.19
C PHE A 551 -33.26 -19.02 39.81
N SER A 552 -32.62 -19.42 40.90
CA SER A 552 -31.45 -18.71 41.42
C SER A 552 -30.36 -19.69 41.81
N LEU A 553 -29.15 -19.46 41.30
CA LEU A 553 -27.98 -20.25 41.60
C LEU A 553 -27.00 -19.40 42.39
N THR A 554 -26.71 -19.83 43.62
CA THR A 554 -25.79 -19.15 44.53
C THR A 554 -24.55 -19.98 44.76
N LEU A 555 -23.39 -19.33 44.63
CA LEU A 555 -22.07 -19.92 44.83
C LEU A 555 -21.44 -19.29 46.08
N GLY A 556 -20.96 -20.12 47.00
CA GLY A 556 -20.17 -19.72 48.16
C GLY A 556 -18.69 -20.09 47.97
N VAL A 557 -17.80 -19.12 48.11
CA VAL A 557 -16.33 -19.31 47.99
C VAL A 557 -15.63 -19.39 49.35
N LYS A 558 -14.38 -19.87 49.33
CA LYS A 558 -13.48 -19.95 50.49
C LYS A 558 -13.03 -18.54 50.92
N GLY A 559 -13.26 -18.23 52.20
CA GLY A 559 -12.96 -16.91 52.78
C GLY A 559 -14.21 -16.02 52.82
N ASP A 560 -14.63 -15.68 54.04
CA ASP A 560 -15.85 -14.98 54.46
C ASP A 560 -17.18 -15.46 53.83
N ALA A 561 -18.10 -15.92 54.68
CA ALA A 561 -19.44 -16.38 54.28
C ALA A 561 -20.30 -15.30 53.60
N SER A 562 -19.83 -14.05 53.57
CA SER A 562 -20.43 -12.89 52.90
C SER A 562 -20.13 -12.81 51.38
N LEU A 563 -19.09 -13.51 50.87
CA LEU A 563 -18.67 -13.46 49.46
C LEU A 563 -19.46 -14.43 48.56
N SER A 564 -20.78 -14.46 48.68
CA SER A 564 -21.61 -15.24 47.77
C SER A 564 -21.85 -14.52 46.44
N LYS A 565 -21.90 -15.27 45.33
CA LYS A 565 -22.34 -14.78 44.03
C LYS A 565 -23.63 -15.49 43.66
N THR A 566 -24.70 -14.73 43.43
CA THR A 566 -25.99 -15.28 43.00
C THR A 566 -26.30 -14.84 41.59
N VAL A 567 -26.49 -15.79 40.68
CA VAL A 567 -27.07 -15.54 39.36
C VAL A 567 -28.56 -15.87 39.44
N VAL A 568 -29.40 -14.90 39.07
CA VAL A 568 -30.84 -15.08 38.92
C VAL A 568 -31.16 -15.24 37.43
N ILE A 569 -32.03 -16.19 37.11
CA ILE A 569 -32.45 -16.50 35.73
C ILE A 569 -33.95 -16.25 35.65
N GLY A 570 -34.34 -15.42 34.70
CA GLY A 570 -35.70 -14.97 34.47
C GLY A 570 -36.32 -15.57 33.21
N ALA A 571 -37.16 -14.77 32.55
CA ALA A 571 -37.97 -15.19 31.43
C ALA A 571 -37.14 -15.66 30.23
N VAL A 572 -37.70 -16.63 29.50
CA VAL A 572 -37.15 -17.13 28.23
C VAL A 572 -37.20 -16.03 27.19
N VAL A 573 -36.13 -15.92 26.40
CA VAL A 573 -36.00 -15.01 25.27
C VAL A 573 -35.33 -15.73 24.10
N ALA A 574 -35.39 -15.18 22.89
CA ALA A 574 -34.66 -15.71 21.75
C ALA A 574 -33.17 -15.91 22.10
N GLY A 575 -32.70 -17.15 22.02
CA GLY A 575 -31.31 -17.55 22.31
C GLY A 575 -31.03 -18.06 23.72
N GLY A 576 -31.95 -17.89 24.68
CA GLY A 576 -31.76 -18.38 26.05
C GLY A 576 -32.67 -17.69 27.07
N HIS A 577 -32.11 -17.20 28.17
CA HIS A 577 -32.87 -16.58 29.26
C HIS A 577 -32.30 -15.21 29.63
N TYR A 578 -33.15 -14.29 30.07
CA TYR A 578 -32.65 -13.13 30.80
C TYR A 578 -32.01 -13.57 32.10
N ALA A 579 -30.87 -12.99 32.44
CA ALA A 579 -30.15 -13.27 33.67
C ALA A 579 -29.49 -12.00 34.22
N MET A 580 -29.20 -12.03 35.51
CA MET A 580 -28.53 -10.96 36.23
C MET A 580 -27.74 -11.55 37.40
N VAL A 581 -26.58 -10.98 37.72
CA VAL A 581 -25.90 -11.27 38.98
C VAL A 581 -26.48 -10.36 40.05
N ARG A 582 -26.98 -10.93 41.15
CA ARG A 582 -27.57 -10.14 42.24
C ARG A 582 -26.56 -9.14 42.79
N GLY A 583 -26.95 -7.87 42.86
CA GLY A 583 -26.09 -6.75 43.26
C GLY A 583 -25.23 -6.17 42.13
N GLN A 584 -25.35 -6.70 40.90
CA GLN A 584 -24.88 -6.03 39.69
C GLN A 584 -26.08 -5.55 38.90
N ASP A 585 -26.10 -4.29 38.49
CA ASP A 585 -27.22 -3.68 37.76
C ASP A 585 -27.18 -4.00 36.25
N LEU A 586 -26.65 -5.17 35.86
CA LEU A 586 -26.46 -5.58 34.47
C LEU A 586 -27.37 -6.77 34.13
N VAL A 587 -28.33 -6.53 33.24
CA VAL A 587 -29.19 -7.54 32.64
C VAL A 587 -28.55 -8.03 31.34
N PHE A 588 -28.42 -9.34 31.20
CA PHE A 588 -27.88 -9.99 30.02
C PHE A 588 -28.72 -11.20 29.61
N VAL A 589 -28.50 -11.69 28.39
CA VAL A 589 -29.03 -12.99 27.97
C VAL A 589 -27.96 -14.04 28.24
N LEU A 590 -28.31 -15.02 29.06
CA LEU A 590 -27.60 -16.27 29.23
C LEU A 590 -28.02 -17.21 28.09
N ASP A 591 -27.07 -17.84 27.41
CA ASP A 591 -27.39 -18.77 26.34
C ASP A 591 -28.17 -20.00 26.87
N ALA A 592 -28.95 -20.63 26.00
CA ALA A 592 -29.83 -21.74 26.38
C ALA A 592 -29.08 -22.94 26.99
N GLU A 593 -27.85 -23.21 26.54
CA GLU A 593 -27.04 -24.32 27.06
C GLU A 593 -26.55 -24.01 28.48
N ALA A 594 -25.98 -22.83 28.70
CA ALA A 594 -25.60 -22.39 30.03
C ALA A 594 -26.82 -22.31 30.96
N ALA A 595 -27.96 -21.79 30.50
CA ALA A 595 -29.18 -21.78 31.29
C ALA A 595 -29.61 -23.21 31.68
N MET A 596 -29.58 -24.17 30.75
CA MET A 596 -29.86 -25.58 31.04
C MET A 596 -28.88 -26.17 32.05
N LEU A 597 -27.58 -25.89 31.92
CA LEU A 597 -26.57 -26.36 32.86
C LEU A 597 -26.80 -25.78 34.26
N LEU A 598 -27.04 -24.47 34.37
CA LEU A 598 -27.21 -23.79 35.66
C LEU A 598 -28.53 -24.13 36.36
N THR A 599 -29.53 -24.64 35.64
CA THR A 599 -30.86 -24.98 36.19
C THR A 599 -31.05 -26.48 36.42
N LYS A 600 -30.13 -27.33 35.99
CA LYS A 600 -30.20 -28.78 36.17
C LYS A 600 -29.89 -29.16 37.62
N GLY A 601 -30.76 -29.96 38.25
CA GLY A 601 -30.57 -30.46 39.61
C GLY A 601 -29.48 -31.54 39.72
N TRP A 602 -28.74 -31.56 40.83
CA TRP A 602 -27.47 -32.31 41.00
C TRP A 602 -27.59 -33.65 41.72
N LEU A 603 -28.81 -34.12 41.98
CA LEU A 603 -29.06 -35.38 42.70
C LEU A 603 -28.96 -36.55 41.71
N LYS A 604 -28.14 -37.55 42.01
CA LYS A 604 -28.19 -38.80 41.24
C LYS A 604 -29.54 -39.50 41.48
N PRO A 605 -30.21 -40.02 40.43
CA PRO A 605 -31.36 -40.88 40.63
C PRO A 605 -30.94 -42.10 41.45
N VAL A 606 -31.66 -42.41 42.53
CA VAL A 606 -31.45 -43.66 43.27
C VAL A 606 -31.91 -44.80 42.35
N PRO A 607 -31.05 -45.79 42.02
CA PRO A 607 -31.48 -46.94 41.23
C PRO A 607 -32.54 -47.71 42.03
N MET A 608 -33.74 -47.82 41.46
CA MET A 608 -34.83 -48.61 42.01
C MET A 608 -34.37 -50.08 42.01
N PRO A 609 -34.38 -50.82 43.15
CA PRO A 609 -34.05 -52.23 43.12
C PRO A 609 -35.06 -52.98 42.23
N ALA A 610 -34.56 -53.79 41.31
CA ALA A 610 -35.38 -54.64 40.46
C ALA A 610 -36.28 -55.52 41.35
N ALA A 611 -37.59 -55.42 41.17
CA ALA A 611 -38.54 -56.24 41.89
C ALA A 611 -38.29 -57.73 41.59
N THR A 612 -37.78 -58.46 42.58
CA THR A 612 -37.74 -59.92 42.58
C THR A 612 -39.18 -60.44 42.63
N ASN A 613 -39.60 -61.04 41.51
CA ASN A 613 -40.94 -61.59 41.34
C ASN A 613 -40.99 -63.01 41.93
N GLU A 614 -41.13 -63.12 43.24
CA GLU A 614 -41.50 -64.36 43.92
C GLU A 614 -42.45 -64.06 45.07
N ALA A 615 -43.76 -64.16 44.80
CA ALA A 615 -44.80 -64.70 45.68
C ALA A 615 -46.19 -64.17 45.33
N VAL A 616 -46.85 -64.73 44.30
CA VAL A 616 -48.31 -64.89 44.30
C VAL A 616 -48.67 -66.20 43.58
N ARG A 617 -48.63 -67.31 44.31
CA ARG A 617 -49.45 -68.50 44.04
C ARG A 617 -50.20 -68.81 45.34
N ALA A 618 -51.49 -69.09 45.20
CA ALA A 618 -52.55 -69.14 46.22
C ALA A 618 -53.07 -67.73 46.57
N THR A 619 -54.35 -67.38 46.38
CA THR A 619 -55.53 -68.20 46.66
C THR A 619 -56.78 -67.60 46.00
N THR A 620 -57.64 -68.49 45.50
CA THR A 620 -59.12 -68.38 45.45
C THR A 620 -59.80 -67.47 44.41
N THR A 621 -60.33 -68.11 43.35
CA THR A 621 -61.58 -67.69 42.71
C THR A 621 -62.52 -68.89 42.74
N THR A 622 -63.59 -68.78 43.52
CA THR A 622 -64.67 -69.78 43.60
C THR A 622 -65.96 -69.15 43.08
N ASN A 623 -66.58 -69.86 42.13
CA ASN A 623 -68.00 -69.85 41.72
C ASN A 623 -68.61 -68.62 41.01
N ALA A 624 -69.04 -68.85 39.76
CA ALA A 624 -70.46 -69.08 39.46
C ALA A 624 -70.67 -69.89 38.15
N ALA A 625 -71.53 -70.91 38.26
CA ALA A 625 -72.22 -71.71 37.24
C ALA A 625 -72.66 -70.97 35.95
N GLY A 626 -72.89 -71.58 34.79
CA GLY A 626 -73.02 -72.99 34.42
C GLY A 626 -73.77 -73.11 33.07
N THR A 627 -73.69 -74.31 32.47
CA THR A 627 -74.59 -74.92 31.47
C THR A 627 -74.69 -74.38 30.03
N GLY A 628 -74.47 -75.28 29.05
CA GLY A 628 -75.23 -75.25 27.79
C GLY A 628 -74.56 -75.81 26.52
N ALA A 629 -74.44 -77.13 26.41
CA ALA A 629 -74.54 -78.02 25.23
C ALA A 629 -74.34 -77.52 23.78
N GLY A 630 -73.63 -78.32 22.98
CA GLY A 630 -73.83 -78.39 21.52
C GLY A 630 -72.73 -79.11 20.72
N ARG A 631 -72.92 -80.42 20.54
CA ARG A 631 -72.38 -81.38 19.54
C ARG A 631 -71.06 -81.12 18.82
#